data_AF-A0A6I3C4U8-F1
#
_entry.id   AF-A0A6I3C4U8-F1
#
_cell.length_a   1.000
_cell.length_b   1.000
_cell.length_c   1.000
_cell.angle_alpha   90.00
_cell.angle_beta   90.00
_cell.angle_gamma   90.00
#
_symmetry.space_group_name_H-M   'P 1'
#
loop_
_entity.id
_entity.type
_entity.pdbx_description
1 polymer ?
#
loop_
_entity_poly.entity_id
_entity_poly.type
_entity_poly.pdbx_seq_one_letter_code
_entity_poly.pdbx_strand_id
1 'polypeptide(L)' 'MLIGTDRFRSVLEATRRMTGVPDVRWAEVPHPLGSLVAPELRDRARLAIDQFESIVLGR' A
#
# COMPACT_ATOMS: atom_id res chain seq x y z
N MET A 1 4.88 -1.13 8.35
CA MET A 1 4.04 -0.45 7.34
C MET A 1 3.46 -1.52 6.42
N LEU A 2 2.18 -1.41 6.07
CA LEU A 2 1.52 -2.37 5.19
C LEU A 2 1.57 -1.85 3.75
N ILE A 3 1.70 -2.74 2.78
CA ILE A 3 1.46 -2.46 1.36
C ILE A 3 0.34 -3.39 0.94
N GLY A 4 -0.76 -2.83 0.46
CA GLY A 4 -1.94 -3.59 0.10
C GLY A 4 -2.56 -3.07 -1.18
N THR A 5 -3.37 -3.90 -1.84
CA THR A 5 -4.22 -3.40 -2.92
C THR A 5 -5.43 -2.68 -2.35
N ASP A 6 -6.06 -1.81 -3.15
CA ASP A 6 -7.34 -1.16 -2.85
C ASP A 6 -8.41 -2.13 -2.29
N ARG A 7 -8.44 -3.37 -2.77
CA ARG A 7 -9.32 -4.43 -2.27
C ARG A 7 -9.07 -4.86 -0.82
N PHE A 8 -7.88 -4.62 -0.28
CA PHE A 8 -7.53 -4.95 1.11
C PHE A 8 -7.71 -3.78 2.08
N ARG A 9 -8.26 -2.64 1.65
CA ARG A 9 -8.46 -1.47 2.50
C ARG A 9 -9.15 -1.77 3.83
N SER A 10 -10.18 -2.62 3.83
CA SER A 10 -10.87 -3.03 5.07
C SER A 10 -9.98 -3.79 6.05
N VAL A 11 -9.06 -4.62 5.55
CA VAL A 11 -8.07 -5.36 6.35
C VAL A 11 -7.01 -4.42 6.90
N LEU A 12 -6.59 -3.42 6.11
CA LEU A 12 -5.62 -2.42 6.53
C LEU A 12 -6.18 -1.54 7.66
N GLU A 13 -7.44 -1.12 7.53
CA GLU A 13 -8.17 -0.41 8.60
C GLU A 13 -8.33 -1.26 9.87
N ALA A 14 -8.65 -2.55 9.72
CA ALA A 14 -8.72 -3.46 10.86
C ALA A 14 -7.35 -3.59 11.56
N THR A 15 -6.27 -3.71 10.79
CA THR A 15 -4.90 -3.80 11.32
C THR A 15 -4.49 -2.52 12.06
N ARG A 16 -4.85 -1.35 11.55
CA ARG A 16 -4.66 -0.07 12.24
C ARG A 16 -5.32 -0.08 13.62
N ARG A 17 -6.58 -0.53 13.71
CA ARG A 17 -7.31 -0.61 14.99
C ARG A 17 -6.65 -1.58 15.98
N MET A 18 -6.15 -2.72 15.48
CA MET A 18 -5.52 -3.76 16.32
C MET A 18 -4.14 -3.36 16.84
N THR A 19 -3.35 -2.64 16.05
CA THR A 19 -1.96 -2.30 16.40
C THR A 19 -1.85 -1.18 17.44
N GLY A 20 -2.94 -0.46 17.73
CA GLY A 20 -2.95 0.65 18.68
C GLY A 20 -2.15 1.88 18.22
N VAL A 21 -1.68 1.88 16.96
CA VAL A 21 -0.96 3.01 16.35
C VAL A 21 -2.01 3.89 15.64
N PRO A 22 -2.30 5.10 16.14
CA PRO A 22 -3.40 5.92 15.62
C PRO A 22 -3.21 6.33 14.15
N ASP A 23 -1.95 6.48 13.73
CA ASP A 23 -1.56 7.02 12.43
C ASP A 23 -0.90 5.98 11.52
N VAL A 24 -1.31 4.70 11.58
CA VAL A 24 -0.84 3.71 10.59
C VAL A 24 -1.26 4.16 9.20
N ARG A 25 -0.26 4.51 8.39
CA ARG A 25 -0.39 4.73 6.95
C ARG A 25 0.07 3.48 6.20
N TRP A 26 -0.41 3.32 4.97
CA TRP A 26 -0.02 2.25 4.06
C TRP A 26 0.06 2.80 2.63
N ALA A 27 0.89 2.15 1.81
CA ALA A 27 0.86 2.39 0.38
C ALA A 27 -0.23 1.51 -0.25
N GLU A 28 -1.05 2.11 -1.11
CA GLU A 28 -2.13 1.44 -1.82
C GLU A 28 -1.86 1.38 -3.32
N VAL A 29 -2.01 0.20 -3.92
CA VAL A 29 -1.92 0.02 -5.38
C VAL A 29 -3.21 -0.57 -5.93
N PRO A 30 -3.58 -0.33 -7.20
CA PRO A 30 -4.77 -0.96 -7.77
C PRO A 30 -4.69 -2.49 -7.75
N HIS A 31 -5.84 -3.16 -7.71
CA HIS A 31 -6.00 -4.59 -7.97
C HIS A 31 -6.21 -4.85 -9.49
N PRO A 32 -5.89 -6.06 -10.03
CA PRO A 32 -5.13 -7.16 -9.44
C PRO A 32 -3.62 -6.94 -9.52
N LEU A 33 -2.86 -7.70 -8.72
CA LEU A 33 -1.41 -7.87 -8.87
C LEU A 33 -1.06 -9.24 -9.48
N GLY A 34 -1.81 -10.29 -9.11
CA GLY A 34 -1.48 -11.67 -9.48
C GLY A 34 -1.63 -12.03 -10.96
N SER A 35 -2.25 -11.18 -11.77
CA SER A 35 -2.48 -11.41 -13.21
C SER A 35 -1.79 -10.37 -14.11
N LEU A 36 -0.92 -9.52 -13.54
CA LEU A 36 -0.21 -8.49 -14.29
C LEU A 36 1.07 -9.04 -14.93
N VAL A 37 1.45 -8.48 -16.07
CA VAL A 37 2.77 -8.74 -16.66
C VAL A 37 3.81 -7.76 -16.12
N ALA A 38 5.08 -8.01 -16.43
CA ALA A 38 6.21 -7.34 -15.78
C ALA A 38 6.20 -5.80 -15.91
N PRO A 39 5.83 -5.19 -17.05
CA PRO A 39 5.70 -3.73 -17.16
C PRO A 39 4.70 -3.15 -16.17
N GLU A 40 3.49 -3.71 -16.07
CA GLU A 40 2.45 -3.23 -15.18
C GLU A 40 2.83 -3.44 -13.71
N LEU A 41 3.50 -4.54 -13.38
CA LEU A 41 4.06 -4.76 -12.04
C LEU A 41 5.09 -3.69 -11.66
N ARG A 42 5.92 -3.24 -12.61
CA ARG A 42 6.87 -2.15 -12.36
C ARG A 42 6.15 -0.84 -12.07
N ASP A 43 5.06 -0.55 -12.79
CA ASP A 43 4.27 0.66 -12.55
C ASP A 43 3.57 0.62 -11.19
N ARG A 44 3.04 -0.55 -10.79
CA ARG A 44 2.51 -0.74 -9.42
C ARG A 44 3.60 -0.59 -8.36
N ALA A 45 4.79 -1.11 -8.60
CA ALA A 45 5.91 -0.98 -7.68
C ALA A 45 6.35 0.48 -7.52
N ARG A 46 6.47 1.24 -8.61
CA ARG A 46 6.77 2.68 -8.57
C ARG A 46 5.76 3.46 -7.75
N LEU A 47 4.47 3.23 -8.02
CA LEU A 47 3.38 3.87 -7.26
C LEU A 47 3.45 3.54 -5.75
N ALA A 48 3.78 2.30 -5.39
CA ALA A 48 3.94 1.91 -3.99
C ALA A 48 5.18 2.55 -3.35
N ILE A 49 6.29 2.67 -4.09
CA ILE A 49 7.53 3.30 -3.62
C ILE A 49 7.30 4.79 -3.37
N ASP A 50 6.68 5.51 -4.29
CA ASP A 50 6.44 6.95 -4.14
C ASP A 50 5.58 7.24 -2.89
N GLN A 51 4.52 6.45 -2.69
CA GLN A 51 3.70 6.54 -1.47
C GLN A 51 4.49 6.17 -0.21
N PHE A 52 5.32 5.13 -0.27
CA PHE A 52 6.17 4.75 0.85
C PHE A 52 7.12 5.86 1.27
N GLU A 53 7.84 6.43 0.30
CA GLU A 53 8.77 7.53 0.56
C GLU A 53 8.02 8.73 1.14
N SER A 54 6.84 9.06 0.62
CA SER A 54 6.05 10.16 1.17
C SER A 54 5.57 9.92 2.59
N ILE A 55 5.12 8.70 2.89
CA ILE A 55 4.66 8.29 4.22
C ILE A 55 5.80 8.32 5.24
N VAL A 56 6.96 7.76 4.90
CA VAL A 56 8.06 7.53 5.86
C VAL A 56 8.96 8.74 5.97
N LEU A 57 9.17 9.46 4.88
CA LEU A 57 10.17 10.53 4.79
C LEU A 57 9.54 11.92 4.67
N GLY A 58 8.21 12.02 4.52
CA GLY A 58 7.49 13.29 4.49
C GLY A 58 7.78 14.15 3.26
N ARG A 59 8.14 13.52 2.14
CA ARG A 59 8.50 14.16 0.86
C ARG A 59 7.53 13.82 -0.26
#